data_AF-B3PKF5-F1
#
_entry.id   AF-B3PKF5-F1
#
_cell.length_a   1.000
_cell.length_b   1.000
_cell.length_c   1.000
_cell.angle_alpha   90.00
_cell.angle_beta   90.00
_cell.angle_gamma   90.00
#
_symmetry.space_group_name_H-M   'P 1'
#
loop_
_entity.id
_entity.type
_entity.pdbx_description
1 polymer ?
#
loop_
_entity_poly.entity_id
_entity_poly.type
_entity_poly.pdbx_seq_one_letter_code
_entity_poly.pdbx_strand_id
1 'polypeptide(L)'
;MSLPFLLLIDNQPLVYLPIIAVHLLFFSSLTVWQNWHRQQQVGEAASATVDWAYLKKAMAIMIVPKLIGVFGLLTLPAELMTGIIFVIVAVYALSYILNKPFKSNHPAVDVTFLMLGAYISGTSLIGAPLIIAVFATHVAKQQLRDTLFVLWFILVTIKMAAFIYAGVDLQLIHHLWLLPAAAIGHVIGLRFHQRILSGDTRVFYRWLGWALLVISAAGLGSVYSK
;
A
#
# COMPACT_ATOMS: atom_id res chain seq x y z
N MET A 1 -4.93 -0.83 -4.43
CA MET A 1 -5.05 -0.39 -5.85
C MET A 1 -6.47 -0.04 -6.26
N SER A 2 -7.49 -0.19 -5.41
CA SER A 2 -8.88 0.23 -5.72
C SER A 2 -9.12 1.74 -5.56
N LEU A 3 -8.34 2.42 -4.71
CA LEU A 3 -8.61 3.80 -4.29
C LEU A 3 -8.56 4.83 -5.44
N PRO A 4 -7.56 4.81 -6.36
CA PRO A 4 -7.56 5.72 -7.51
C PRO A 4 -8.76 5.55 -8.44
N PHE A 5 -9.28 4.33 -8.60
CA PHE A 5 -10.48 4.07 -9.40
C PHE A 5 -11.76 4.55 -8.71
N LEU A 6 -11.84 4.39 -7.39
CA LEU A 6 -13.00 4.83 -6.61
C LEU A 6 -13.09 6.36 -6.57
N LEU A 7 -11.96 7.06 -6.36
CA LEU A 7 -11.92 8.52 -6.36
C LEU A 7 -12.23 9.14 -7.74
N LEU A 8 -12.00 8.40 -8.82
CA LEU A 8 -12.39 8.82 -10.18
C LEU A 8 -13.91 8.76 -10.40
N ILE A 9 -14.63 7.89 -9.69
CA ILE A 9 -16.08 7.69 -9.82
C ILE A 9 -16.83 8.57 -8.80
N ASP A 10 -16.40 8.55 -7.54
CA ASP A 10 -16.97 9.35 -6.46
C ASP A 10 -15.89 9.77 -5.45
N ASN A 11 -15.75 11.08 -5.25
CA ASN A 11 -14.71 11.66 -4.39
C ASN A 11 -15.18 11.74 -2.93
N GLN A 12 -15.53 10.59 -2.36
CA GLN A 12 -15.88 10.45 -0.94
C GLN A 12 -14.90 9.53 -0.21
N PRO A 13 -13.65 9.97 0.04
CA PRO A 13 -12.63 9.15 0.68
C PRO A 13 -13.08 8.57 2.03
N LEU A 14 -13.84 9.35 2.82
CA LEU A 14 -14.27 8.94 4.16
C LEU A 14 -15.23 7.74 4.16
N VAL A 15 -15.96 7.50 3.07
CA VAL A 15 -16.85 6.33 2.93
C VAL A 15 -16.04 5.09 2.55
N TYR A 16 -15.11 5.22 1.60
CA TYR A 16 -14.36 4.08 1.07
C TYR A 16 -13.16 3.67 1.93
N LEU A 17 -12.55 4.61 2.66
CA LEU A 17 -11.36 4.35 3.46
C LEU A 17 -11.58 3.30 4.57
N PRO A 18 -12.65 3.36 5.38
CA PRO A 18 -12.93 2.33 6.38
C PRO A 18 -13.10 0.94 5.76
N ILE A 19 -13.85 0.85 4.66
CA ILE A 19 -14.07 -0.40 3.92
C ILE A 19 -12.74 -1.02 3.48
N ILE A 20 -11.89 -0.25 2.82
CA ILE A 20 -10.60 -0.74 2.34
C ILE A 20 -9.70 -1.12 3.52
N ALA A 21 -9.69 -0.32 4.59
CA ALA A 21 -8.85 -0.54 5.76
C ALA A 21 -9.15 -1.86 6.46
N VAL A 22 -10.43 -2.18 6.72
CA VAL A 22 -10.81 -3.42 7.40
C VAL A 22 -10.47 -4.64 6.55
N HIS A 23 -10.74 -4.62 5.25
CA HIS A 23 -10.35 -5.73 4.37
C HIS A 23 -8.82 -5.90 4.34
N LEU A 24 -8.05 -4.79 4.29
CA LEU A 24 -6.60 -4.84 4.38
C LEU A 24 -6.13 -5.47 5.70
N LEU A 25 -6.73 -5.10 6.84
CA LEU A 25 -6.42 -5.70 8.14
C LEU A 25 -6.74 -7.20 8.15
N PHE A 26 -7.93 -7.58 7.68
CA PHE A 26 -8.36 -8.98 7.65
C PHE A 26 -7.40 -9.86 6.84
N PHE A 27 -7.09 -9.47 5.59
CA PHE A 27 -6.21 -10.27 4.74
C PHE A 27 -4.73 -10.21 5.17
N SER A 28 -4.28 -9.10 5.73
CA SER A 28 -2.91 -9.00 6.28
C SER A 28 -2.77 -9.92 7.51
N SER A 29 -3.73 -9.89 8.44
CA SER A 29 -3.77 -10.81 9.59
C SER A 29 -3.80 -12.27 9.15
N LEU A 30 -4.66 -12.61 8.18
CA LEU A 30 -4.76 -13.97 7.66
C LEU A 30 -3.42 -14.46 7.09
N THR A 31 -2.73 -13.59 6.33
CA THR A 31 -1.42 -13.92 5.74
C THR A 31 -0.35 -14.12 6.81
N VAL A 32 -0.29 -13.23 7.81
CA VAL A 32 0.65 -13.33 8.94
C VAL A 32 0.39 -14.61 9.75
N TRP A 33 -0.87 -14.92 10.03
CA TRP A 33 -1.25 -16.14 10.76
C TRP A 33 -0.91 -17.42 9.99
N GLN A 34 -1.21 -17.48 8.69
CA GLN A 34 -0.84 -18.61 7.84
C GLN A 34 0.67 -18.82 7.80
N ASN A 35 1.45 -17.74 7.73
CA ASN A 35 2.92 -17.81 7.74
C ASN A 35 3.45 -18.33 9.08
N TRP A 36 2.92 -17.84 10.19
CA TRP A 36 3.28 -18.30 11.53
C TRP A 36 2.97 -19.79 11.74
N HIS A 37 1.78 -20.23 11.33
CA HIS A 37 1.38 -21.64 11.41
C HIS A 37 2.28 -22.55 10.55
N ARG A 38 2.67 -22.09 9.35
CA ARG A 38 3.59 -22.82 8.46
C ARG A 38 4.99 -22.92 9.06
N GLN A 39 5.46 -21.87 9.75
CA GLN A 39 6.76 -21.84 10.40
C GLN A 39 6.82 -22.82 11.60
N GLN A 40 5.72 -22.97 12.35
CA GLN A 40 5.63 -23.97 13.42
C GLN A 40 5.62 -25.42 12.92
N GLN A 41 5.05 -25.68 11.74
CA GLN A 41 4.97 -27.04 11.18
C GLN A 41 6.30 -27.54 10.57
N VAL A 42 7.17 -26.64 10.09
CA VAL A 42 8.40 -27.02 9.35
C VAL A 42 9.65 -27.04 10.25
N GLY A 43 9.55 -26.58 11.50
CA GLY A 43 10.71 -26.47 12.42
C GLY A 43 11.62 -25.29 12.07
N GLU A 44 12.44 -24.85 13.03
CA GLU A 44 13.21 -23.58 13.09
C GLU A 44 14.08 -23.24 11.85
N ALA A 45 14.23 -24.12 10.87
CA ALA A 45 14.98 -23.88 9.63
C ALA A 45 14.16 -23.21 8.51
N ALA A 46 12.84 -23.00 8.68
CA ALA A 46 12.06 -22.20 7.74
C ALA A 46 12.45 -20.72 7.87
N SER A 47 13.39 -20.29 7.02
CA SER A 47 13.85 -18.91 6.80
C SER A 47 12.81 -17.87 7.22
N ALA A 48 13.17 -16.98 8.16
CA ALA A 48 12.30 -15.90 8.62
C ALA A 48 11.65 -15.21 7.41
N THR A 49 10.32 -15.25 7.34
CA THR A 49 9.55 -14.69 6.22
C THR A 49 9.47 -13.17 6.29
N VAL A 50 9.68 -12.60 7.47
CA VAL A 50 9.62 -11.17 7.76
C VAL A 50 10.99 -10.64 8.17
N ASP A 51 11.44 -9.55 7.55
CA ASP A 51 12.63 -8.81 7.97
C ASP A 51 12.27 -7.84 9.12
N TRP A 52 12.36 -8.35 10.34
CA TRP A 52 12.05 -7.57 11.54
C TRP A 52 13.03 -6.44 11.81
N ALA A 53 14.29 -6.58 11.39
CA ALA A 53 15.32 -5.57 11.64
C ALA A 53 15.03 -4.32 10.80
N TYR A 54 14.80 -4.52 9.50
CA TYR A 54 14.48 -3.41 8.62
C TYR A 54 13.10 -2.82 8.92
N LEU A 55 12.10 -3.66 9.25
CA LEU A 55 10.77 -3.20 9.65
C LEU A 55 10.82 -2.22 10.82
N LYS A 56 11.59 -2.53 11.88
CA LYS A 56 11.76 -1.65 13.04
C LYS A 56 12.42 -0.32 12.65
N LYS A 57 13.47 -0.36 11.84
CA LYS A 57 14.16 0.85 11.34
C LYS A 57 13.21 1.74 10.54
N ALA A 58 12.50 1.16 9.59
CA ALA A 58 11.53 1.90 8.78
C ALA A 58 10.40 2.47 9.65
N MET A 59 9.91 1.70 10.63
CA MET A 59 8.85 2.16 11.52
C MET A 59 9.25 3.35 12.39
N ALA A 60 10.50 3.39 12.87
CA ALA A 60 11.02 4.53 13.60
C ALA A 60 10.99 5.83 12.77
N ILE A 61 11.25 5.73 11.46
CA ILE A 61 11.19 6.87 10.53
C ILE A 61 9.73 7.26 10.24
N MET A 62 8.86 6.26 10.06
CA MET A 62 7.51 6.44 9.53
C MET A 62 6.48 6.86 10.57
N ILE A 63 6.67 6.56 11.86
CA ILE A 63 5.63 6.73 12.87
C ILE A 63 5.21 8.20 13.05
N VAL A 64 6.17 9.13 13.11
CA VAL A 64 5.89 10.56 13.30
C VAL A 64 5.15 11.15 12.08
N PRO A 65 5.64 11.02 10.84
CA PRO A 65 4.90 11.46 9.66
C PRO A 65 3.53 10.79 9.52
N LYS A 66 3.41 9.51 9.88
CA LYS A 66 2.15 8.78 9.85
C LYS A 66 1.12 9.43 10.76
N LEU A 67 1.48 9.70 12.02
CA LEU A 67 0.58 10.35 12.97
C LEU A 67 0.21 11.76 12.49
N ILE A 68 1.18 12.54 12.01
CA ILE A 68 0.92 13.88 11.44
C ILE A 68 -0.07 13.78 10.26
N GLY A 69 0.06 12.79 9.37
CA GLY A 69 -0.88 12.58 8.27
C GLY A 69 -2.27 12.10 8.72
N VAL A 70 -2.33 11.30 9.79
CA VAL A 70 -3.59 10.84 10.39
C VAL A 70 -4.41 12.00 10.95
N PHE A 71 -3.76 12.90 11.70
CA PHE A 71 -4.39 14.12 12.22
C PHE A 71 -4.56 15.21 11.14
N GLY A 72 -3.66 15.24 10.15
CA GLY A 72 -3.62 16.22 9.07
C GLY A 72 -4.70 16.04 7.99
N LEU A 73 -5.50 14.97 8.06
CA LEU A 73 -6.69 14.84 7.19
C LEU A 73 -7.71 15.97 7.41
N LEU A 74 -7.64 16.68 8.53
CA LEU A 74 -8.51 17.83 8.79
C LEU A 74 -8.03 19.13 8.12
N THR A 75 -6.84 19.17 7.50
CA THR A 75 -6.24 20.46 7.10
C THR A 75 -5.69 20.56 5.67
N LEU A 76 -5.52 19.46 4.91
CA LEU A 76 -5.06 19.54 3.52
C LEU A 76 -6.20 19.47 2.48
N PRO A 77 -6.20 20.35 1.45
CA PRO A 77 -7.17 20.30 0.35
C PRO A 77 -7.12 18.96 -0.42
N ALA A 78 -8.28 18.38 -0.68
CA ALA A 78 -8.40 17.08 -1.36
C ALA A 78 -7.82 17.07 -2.79
N GLU A 79 -7.84 18.21 -3.48
CA GLU A 79 -7.29 18.39 -4.83
C GLU A 79 -5.76 18.27 -4.84
N LEU A 80 -5.08 18.90 -3.87
CA LEU A 80 -3.62 18.83 -3.74
C LEU A 80 -3.16 17.40 -3.48
N MET A 81 -3.89 16.69 -2.62
CA MET A 81 -3.60 15.30 -2.28
C MET A 81 -3.74 14.38 -3.49
N THR A 82 -4.85 14.52 -4.23
CA THR A 82 -5.11 13.77 -5.46
C THR A 82 -4.05 14.04 -6.53
N GLY A 83 -3.65 15.30 -6.71
CA GLY A 83 -2.58 15.70 -7.62
C GLY A 83 -1.23 15.05 -7.27
N ILE A 84 -0.81 15.12 -6.00
CA ILE A 84 0.44 14.49 -5.52
C ILE A 84 0.41 12.98 -5.77
N ILE A 85 -0.71 12.32 -5.47
CA ILE A 85 -0.86 10.88 -5.69
C ILE A 85 -0.68 10.52 -7.16
N PHE A 86 -1.37 11.21 -8.06
CA PHE A 86 -1.27 10.90 -9.49
C PHE A 86 0.11 11.18 -10.07
N VAL A 87 0.79 12.25 -9.64
CA VAL A 87 2.17 12.53 -10.05
C VAL A 87 3.10 11.40 -9.60
N ILE A 88 3.00 10.96 -8.35
CA ILE A 88 3.81 9.84 -7.84
C ILE A 88 3.52 8.57 -8.67
N VAL A 89 2.25 8.21 -8.85
CA VAL A 89 1.89 7.00 -9.62
C VAL A 89 2.38 7.09 -11.07
N ALA A 90 2.30 8.26 -11.71
CA ALA A 90 2.81 8.48 -13.06
C ALA A 90 4.33 8.28 -13.16
N VAL A 91 5.10 8.80 -12.19
CA VAL A 91 6.56 8.58 -12.12
C VAL A 91 6.89 7.09 -11.98
N TYR A 92 6.17 6.37 -11.12
CA TYR A 92 6.33 4.91 -10.99
C TYR A 92 5.97 4.17 -12.27
N ALA A 93 4.86 4.55 -12.91
CA ALA A 93 4.40 3.96 -14.14
C ALA A 93 5.46 4.07 -15.25
N LEU A 94 6.07 5.25 -15.40
CA LEU A 94 7.20 5.48 -16.31
C LEU A 94 8.40 4.60 -15.96
N SER A 95 8.75 4.51 -14.67
CA SER A 95 9.87 3.66 -14.21
C SER A 95 9.68 2.18 -14.58
N TYR A 96 8.43 1.69 -14.49
CA TYR A 96 8.09 0.32 -14.86
C TYR A 96 8.09 0.11 -16.38
N ILE A 97 7.58 1.06 -17.17
CA ILE A 97 7.60 0.99 -18.65
C ILE A 97 9.05 0.93 -19.17
N LEU A 98 9.95 1.70 -18.54
CA LEU A 98 11.38 1.75 -18.89
C LEU A 98 12.19 0.55 -18.36
N ASN A 99 11.54 -0.44 -17.73
CA ASN A 99 12.18 -1.57 -17.04
C ASN A 99 13.25 -1.16 -16.00
N LYS A 100 13.17 0.07 -15.48
CA LYS A 100 14.04 0.60 -14.44
C LYS A 100 13.16 1.03 -13.26
N PRO A 101 12.57 0.05 -12.53
CA PRO A 101 11.77 0.38 -11.36
C PRO A 101 12.61 1.23 -10.41
N PHE A 102 12.02 2.32 -9.92
CA PHE A 102 12.75 3.28 -9.11
C PHE A 102 13.29 2.59 -7.85
N LYS A 103 14.61 2.57 -7.73
CA LYS A 103 15.34 2.07 -6.57
C LYS A 103 16.03 3.24 -5.92
N SER A 104 15.76 3.46 -4.65
CA SER A 104 16.52 4.45 -3.90
C SER A 104 17.92 3.88 -3.63
N ASN A 105 18.94 4.66 -4.02
CA ASN A 105 20.35 4.31 -3.85
C ASN A 105 21.03 5.17 -2.77
N HIS A 106 20.29 6.04 -2.08
CA HIS A 106 20.83 6.98 -1.12
C HIS A 106 19.98 7.03 0.16
N PRO A 107 20.59 6.96 1.35
CA PRO A 107 19.85 6.88 2.62
C PRO A 107 18.94 8.08 2.87
N ALA A 108 19.32 9.28 2.42
CA ALA A 108 18.45 10.45 2.53
C ALA A 108 17.17 10.31 1.67
N VAL A 109 17.29 9.74 0.46
CA VAL A 109 16.13 9.52 -0.43
C VAL A 109 15.21 8.45 0.15
N ASP A 110 15.77 7.42 0.79
CA ASP A 110 14.99 6.42 1.53
C ASP A 110 14.17 7.08 2.63
N VAL A 111 14.81 7.91 3.47
CA VAL A 111 14.14 8.60 4.56
C VAL A 111 13.05 9.52 4.02
N THR A 112 13.30 10.29 2.96
CA THR A 112 12.29 11.14 2.33
C THR A 112 11.10 10.33 1.81
N PHE A 113 11.34 9.22 1.12
CA PHE A 113 10.27 8.37 0.60
C PHE A 113 9.48 7.66 1.70
N LEU A 114 10.14 7.21 2.76
CA LEU A 114 9.46 6.65 3.92
C LEU A 114 8.61 7.70 4.65
N MET A 115 9.12 8.92 4.84
CA MET A 115 8.37 10.01 5.46
C MET A 115 7.16 10.43 4.62
N LEU A 116 7.35 10.67 3.32
CA LEU A 116 6.26 11.01 2.41
C LEU A 116 5.24 9.86 2.30
N GLY A 117 5.72 8.62 2.14
CA GLY A 117 4.87 7.44 2.07
C GLY A 117 4.05 7.24 3.35
N ALA A 118 4.65 7.49 4.52
CA ALA A 118 3.97 7.42 5.81
C ALA A 118 2.94 8.53 5.99
N TYR A 119 3.27 9.76 5.62
CA TYR A 119 2.36 10.90 5.67
C TYR A 119 1.13 10.69 4.77
N ILE A 120 1.35 10.37 3.49
CA ILE A 120 0.26 10.16 2.52
C ILE A 120 -0.54 8.88 2.86
N SER A 121 0.10 7.86 3.43
CA SER A 121 -0.61 6.69 4.00
C SER A 121 -1.44 7.10 5.22
N GLY A 122 -0.98 8.07 6.01
CA GLY A 122 -1.71 8.65 7.12
C GLY A 122 -2.95 9.39 6.67
N THR A 123 -2.87 10.15 5.58
CA THR A 123 -4.02 10.86 5.01
C THR A 123 -4.98 9.87 4.33
N SER A 124 -4.58 9.25 3.23
CA SER A 124 -5.50 8.52 2.34
C SER A 124 -5.24 7.04 2.20
N LEU A 125 -4.47 6.41 3.09
CA LEU A 125 -4.02 5.02 2.95
C LEU A 125 -3.29 4.76 1.61
N ILE A 126 -2.80 5.82 0.97
CA ILE A 126 -2.05 5.77 -0.28
C ILE A 126 -0.60 6.11 0.06
N GLY A 127 0.27 5.12 0.06
CA GLY A 127 1.70 5.30 0.33
C GLY A 127 2.56 4.13 -0.13
N ALA A 128 1.90 3.02 -0.51
CA ALA A 128 2.56 1.79 -0.91
C ALA A 128 3.61 1.99 -2.01
N PRO A 129 3.41 2.77 -3.10
CA PRO A 129 4.45 2.93 -4.12
C PRO A 129 5.77 3.46 -3.55
N LEU A 130 5.73 4.55 -2.78
CA LEU A 130 6.90 5.16 -2.14
C LEU A 130 7.61 4.21 -1.17
N ILE A 131 6.83 3.56 -0.31
CA ILE A 131 7.35 2.63 0.68
C ILE A 131 7.99 1.41 -0.01
N ILE A 132 7.34 0.87 -1.05
CA ILE A 132 7.84 -0.30 -1.79
C ILE A 132 9.17 0.01 -2.48
N ALA A 133 9.39 1.21 -3.03
CA ALA A 133 10.68 1.53 -3.65
C ALA A 133 11.86 1.49 -2.68
N VAL A 134 11.59 1.76 -1.40
CA VAL A 134 12.60 1.73 -0.35
C VAL A 134 12.76 0.31 0.21
N PHE A 135 11.66 -0.40 0.46
CA PHE A 135 11.71 -1.78 0.94
C PHE A 135 12.28 -2.74 -0.10
N ALA A 136 12.00 -2.55 -1.39
CA ALA A 136 12.49 -3.41 -2.46
C ALA A 136 14.01 -3.28 -2.72
N THR A 137 14.68 -2.26 -2.17
CA THR A 137 16.14 -2.11 -2.23
C THR A 137 16.85 -2.71 -1.02
N HIS A 138 16.17 -2.80 0.13
CA HIS A 138 16.78 -3.20 1.40
C HIS A 138 16.33 -4.58 1.91
N VAL A 139 15.14 -5.03 1.53
CA VAL A 139 14.57 -6.31 1.99
C VAL A 139 14.71 -7.35 0.88
N ALA A 140 15.12 -8.57 1.26
CA ALA A 140 15.22 -9.68 0.33
C ALA A 140 13.88 -9.95 -0.38
N LYS A 141 13.92 -10.29 -1.67
CA LYS A 141 12.71 -10.49 -2.51
C LYS A 141 11.71 -11.46 -1.88
N GLN A 142 12.20 -12.51 -1.22
CA GLN A 142 11.42 -13.54 -0.55
C GLN A 142 10.71 -13.02 0.71
N GLN A 143 11.32 -12.07 1.43
CA GLN A 143 10.79 -11.49 2.67
C GLN A 143 9.95 -10.23 2.43
N LEU A 144 10.11 -9.59 1.28
CA LEU A 144 9.52 -8.29 0.95
C LEU A 144 8.00 -8.26 1.16
N ARG A 145 7.29 -9.25 0.63
CA ARG A 145 5.81 -9.30 0.71
C ARG A 145 5.32 -9.35 2.15
N ASP A 146 5.86 -10.29 2.93
CA ASP A 146 5.38 -10.54 4.29
C ASP A 146 5.78 -9.39 5.21
N THR A 147 6.98 -8.81 5.01
CA THR A 147 7.42 -7.60 5.71
C THR A 147 6.50 -6.41 5.41
N LEU A 148 6.11 -6.22 4.15
CA LEU A 148 5.17 -5.17 3.76
C LEU A 148 3.77 -5.39 4.32
N PHE A 149 3.28 -6.63 4.40
CA PHE A 149 1.99 -6.92 5.03
C PHE A 149 1.98 -6.58 6.52
N VAL A 150 3.05 -6.92 7.25
CA VAL A 150 3.17 -6.54 8.68
C VAL A 150 3.23 -5.02 8.83
N LEU A 151 4.04 -4.35 8.01
CA LEU A 151 4.10 -2.89 8.00
C LEU A 151 2.70 -2.28 7.75
N TRP A 152 1.98 -2.78 6.76
CA TRP A 152 0.65 -2.27 6.40
C TRP A 152 -0.37 -2.53 7.49
N PHE A 153 -0.34 -3.70 8.12
CA PHE A 153 -1.17 -4.00 9.27
C PHE A 153 -0.98 -2.96 10.39
N ILE A 154 0.27 -2.63 10.73
CA ILE A 154 0.57 -1.59 11.74
C ILE A 154 0.03 -0.22 11.30
N LEU A 155 0.36 0.22 10.09
CA LEU A 155 -0.02 1.56 9.60
C LEU A 155 -1.53 1.73 9.42
N VAL A 156 -2.26 0.69 9.02
CA VAL A 156 -3.71 0.71 8.87
C VAL A 156 -4.39 0.67 10.25
N THR A 157 -3.85 -0.10 11.19
CA THR A 157 -4.37 -0.16 12.57
C THR A 157 -4.35 1.23 13.22
N ILE A 158 -3.25 1.98 13.06
CA ILE A 158 -3.16 3.37 13.55
C ILE A 158 -4.27 4.26 12.94
N LYS A 159 -4.53 4.12 11.63
CA LYS A 159 -5.59 4.89 10.95
C LYS A 159 -6.98 4.51 11.45
N MET A 160 -7.24 3.22 11.65
CA MET A 160 -8.52 2.74 12.18
C MET A 160 -8.78 3.26 13.59
N ALA A 161 -7.75 3.26 14.46
CA ALA A 161 -7.87 3.84 15.79
C ALA A 161 -8.25 5.33 15.74
N ALA A 162 -7.68 6.09 14.80
CA ALA A 162 -8.03 7.49 14.62
C ALA A 162 -9.43 7.72 14.03
N PHE A 163 -9.91 6.85 13.13
CA PHE A 163 -11.30 6.90 12.66
C PHE A 163 -12.30 6.63 13.77
N ILE A 164 -12.02 5.65 14.64
CA ILE A 164 -12.83 5.37 15.82
C ILE A 164 -12.83 6.58 16.76
N TYR A 165 -11.65 7.15 17.04
CA TYR A 165 -11.51 8.35 17.87
C TYR A 165 -12.27 9.57 17.31
N ALA A 166 -12.25 9.75 15.99
CA ALA A 166 -12.96 10.83 15.30
C ALA A 166 -14.47 10.55 15.09
N GLY A 167 -15.00 9.42 15.56
CA GLY A 167 -16.41 9.06 15.41
C GLY A 167 -16.84 8.76 13.98
N VAL A 168 -15.91 8.37 13.10
CA VAL A 168 -16.21 8.01 11.70
C VAL A 168 -16.95 6.68 11.67
N ASP A 169 -18.10 6.64 10.98
CA ASP A 169 -18.84 5.40 10.77
C ASP A 169 -18.00 4.41 9.94
N LEU A 170 -17.71 3.25 10.55
CA LEU A 170 -16.93 2.20 9.91
C LEU A 170 -17.75 1.40 8.89
N GLN A 171 -19.07 1.61 8.79
CA GLN A 171 -19.93 0.95 7.82
C GLN A 171 -19.79 -0.59 7.83
N LEU A 172 -19.79 -1.17 9.02
CA LEU A 172 -19.51 -2.60 9.26
C LEU A 172 -20.40 -3.54 8.42
N ILE A 173 -21.61 -3.12 8.06
CA ILE A 173 -22.54 -3.94 7.27
C ILE A 173 -22.07 -4.18 5.83
N HIS A 174 -21.44 -3.18 5.20
CA HIS A 174 -20.92 -3.30 3.82
C HIS A 174 -19.73 -4.25 3.73
N HIS A 175 -19.05 -4.48 4.86
CA HIS A 175 -17.91 -5.39 4.93
C HIS A 175 -18.30 -6.83 4.68
N LEU A 176 -19.42 -7.29 5.26
CA LEU A 176 -19.89 -8.68 5.10
C LEU A 176 -20.18 -9.02 3.63
N TRP A 177 -20.76 -8.09 2.89
CA TRP A 177 -21.11 -8.27 1.48
C TRP A 177 -19.91 -8.22 0.55
N LEU A 178 -18.91 -7.40 0.88
CA LEU A 178 -17.70 -7.23 0.07
C LEU A 178 -16.62 -8.28 0.36
N LEU A 179 -16.68 -8.92 1.53
CA LEU A 179 -15.73 -9.94 1.98
C LEU A 179 -15.55 -11.10 0.97
N PRO A 180 -16.61 -11.70 0.40
CA PRO A 180 -16.48 -12.76 -0.60
C PRO A 180 -15.74 -12.29 -1.86
N ALA A 181 -16.08 -11.10 -2.39
CA ALA A 181 -15.43 -10.53 -3.56
C ALA A 181 -13.95 -10.24 -3.28
N ALA A 182 -13.66 -9.66 -2.11
CA ALA A 182 -12.30 -9.38 -1.68
C ALA A 182 -11.48 -10.66 -1.46
N ALA A 183 -12.09 -11.73 -0.96
CA ALA A 183 -11.46 -13.03 -0.77
C ALA A 183 -11.09 -13.68 -2.11
N ILE A 184 -11.98 -13.64 -3.10
CA ILE A 184 -11.69 -14.09 -4.47
C ILE A 184 -10.49 -13.31 -5.04
N GLY A 185 -10.51 -11.98 -4.93
CA GLY A 185 -9.41 -11.13 -5.35
C GLY A 185 -8.09 -11.45 -4.66
N HIS A 186 -8.12 -11.73 -3.36
CA HIS A 186 -6.94 -12.12 -2.59
C HIS A 186 -6.35 -13.45 -3.06
N VAL A 187 -7.18 -14.48 -3.29
CA VAL A 187 -6.74 -15.79 -3.80
C VAL A 187 -6.14 -15.67 -5.21
N ILE A 188 -6.78 -14.90 -6.09
CA ILE A 188 -6.24 -14.60 -7.43
C ILE A 188 -4.88 -13.91 -7.30
N GLY A 189 -4.78 -12.90 -6.44
CA GLY A 189 -3.55 -12.17 -6.16
C GLY A 189 -2.41 -13.06 -5.68
N LEU A 190 -2.68 -14.01 -4.78
CA LEU A 190 -1.69 -14.97 -4.28
C LEU A 190 -1.15 -15.87 -5.41
N ARG A 191 -2.04 -16.44 -6.24
CA ARG A 191 -1.64 -17.26 -7.40
C ARG A 191 -0.84 -16.44 -8.41
N PHE A 192 -1.26 -15.20 -8.64
CA PHE A 192 -0.60 -14.30 -9.56
C PHE A 192 0.80 -13.91 -9.08
N HIS A 193 0.96 -13.61 -7.79
CA HIS A 193 2.25 -13.33 -7.18
C HIS A 193 3.23 -14.51 -7.29
N GLN A 194 2.75 -15.75 -7.06
CA GLN A 194 3.55 -16.95 -7.25
C GLN A 194 4.03 -17.12 -8.71
N ARG A 195 3.17 -16.82 -9.69
CA ARG A 195 3.55 -16.85 -11.12
C ARG A 195 4.55 -15.76 -11.49
N ILE A 196 4.46 -14.57 -10.91
CA ILE A 196 5.45 -13.49 -11.13
C ILE A 196 6.81 -13.87 -10.57
N LEU A 197 6.85 -14.60 -9.44
CA LEU A 197 8.10 -15.08 -8.85
C LEU A 197 8.81 -16.11 -9.74
N SER A 198 8.07 -16.90 -10.51
CA SER A 198 8.60 -17.96 -11.38
C SER A 198 8.74 -17.59 -12.87
N GLY A 199 8.18 -16.46 -13.32
CA GLY A 199 8.19 -16.02 -14.72
C GLY A 199 9.07 -14.79 -15.02
N ASP A 200 9.10 -14.38 -16.30
CA ASP A 200 9.83 -13.18 -16.74
C ASP A 200 9.13 -11.90 -16.26
N THR A 201 9.71 -11.28 -15.25
CA THR A 201 9.11 -10.19 -14.47
C THR A 201 8.99 -8.89 -15.29
N ARG A 202 9.77 -8.73 -16.37
CA ARG A 202 9.83 -7.47 -17.14
C ARG A 202 8.56 -7.19 -17.92
N VAL A 203 8.01 -8.18 -18.63
CA VAL A 203 6.78 -8.00 -19.42
C VAL A 203 5.61 -7.62 -18.52
N PHE A 204 5.54 -8.26 -17.34
CA PHE A 204 4.53 -7.94 -16.34
C PHE A 204 4.63 -6.49 -15.83
N TYR A 205 5.82 -6.05 -15.41
CA TYR A 205 6.01 -4.68 -14.94
C TYR A 205 5.67 -3.66 -16.02
N ARG A 206 5.97 -3.91 -17.30
CA ARG A 206 5.60 -3.01 -18.41
C ARG A 206 4.09 -2.85 -18.57
N TRP A 207 3.32 -3.96 -18.52
CA TRP A 207 1.85 -3.89 -18.60
C TRP A 207 1.24 -3.18 -17.40
N LEU A 208 1.76 -3.45 -16.19
CA LEU A 208 1.33 -2.75 -14.98
C LEU A 208 1.64 -1.25 -15.09
N GLY A 209 2.82 -0.89 -15.58
CA GLY A 209 3.23 0.48 -15.82
C GLY A 209 2.28 1.20 -16.79
N TRP A 210 1.98 0.60 -17.94
CA TRP A 210 1.02 1.17 -18.90
C TRP A 210 -0.37 1.39 -18.29
N ALA A 211 -0.91 0.40 -17.58
CA ALA A 211 -2.19 0.53 -16.89
C ALA A 211 -2.17 1.71 -15.89
N LEU A 212 -1.14 1.79 -15.04
CA LEU A 212 -0.99 2.88 -14.07
C LEU A 212 -0.85 4.25 -14.73
N LEU A 213 -0.15 4.35 -15.87
CA LEU A 213 0.04 5.61 -16.59
C LEU A 213 -1.29 6.11 -17.16
N VAL A 214 -2.05 5.24 -17.82
CA VAL A 214 -3.37 5.58 -18.39
C VAL A 214 -4.32 6.08 -17.30
N ILE A 215 -4.37 5.37 -16.16
CA ILE A 215 -5.22 5.76 -15.03
C ILE A 215 -4.77 7.10 -14.44
N SER A 216 -3.46 7.32 -14.30
CA SER A 216 -2.92 8.57 -13.75
C SER A 216 -3.16 9.76 -14.68
N ALA A 217 -3.04 9.56 -15.99
CA ALA A 217 -3.31 10.58 -17.00
C ALA A 217 -4.80 10.96 -17.03
N ALA A 218 -5.70 9.98 -16.99
CA ALA A 218 -7.15 10.23 -16.89
C ALA A 218 -7.51 10.95 -15.58
N GLY A 219 -6.89 10.52 -14.47
CA GLY A 219 -7.01 11.15 -13.16
C GLY A 219 -6.62 12.63 -13.15
N LEU A 220 -5.41 12.94 -13.63
CA LEU A 220 -4.94 14.33 -13.73
C LEU A 220 -5.82 15.16 -14.67
N GLY A 221 -6.22 14.62 -15.82
CA GLY A 221 -7.13 15.32 -16.74
C GLY A 221 -8.47 15.68 -16.09
N SER A 222 -9.01 14.80 -15.24
CA SER A 222 -10.27 15.08 -14.52
C SER A 222 -10.15 16.16 -13.45
N VAL A 223 -8.97 16.32 -12.83
CA VAL A 223 -8.71 17.34 -11.80
C VAL A 223 -8.56 18.73 -12.43
N TYR A 224 -7.90 18.84 -13.58
CA TYR A 224 -7.69 20.12 -14.27
C TYR A 224 -8.85 20.56 -15.17
N SER A 225 -9.83 19.69 -15.41
CA SER A 225 -11.01 19.99 -16.23
C SER A 225 -12.22 20.47 -15.40
N LYS A 226 -12.10 20.56 -14.08
CA LYS A 226 -13.05 21.22 -13.17
C LYS A 226 -12.52 22.57 -12.76
#